data_AF-A0A7Z9H2Y9-F1
#
_entry.id   AF-A0A7Z9H2Y9-F1
#
_cell.length_a   1.000
_cell.length_b   1.000
_cell.length_c   1.000
_cell.angle_alpha   90.00
_cell.angle_beta   90.00
_cell.angle_gamma   90.00
#
_symmetry.space_group_name_H-M   'P 1'
#
loop_
_entity.id
_entity.type
_entity.pdbx_description
1 polymer ?
#
loop_
_entity_poly.entity_id
_entity_poly.type
_entity_poly.pdbx_seq_one_letter_code
_entity_poly.pdbx_strand_id
1 'polypeptide(L)'
;MDRMTTISRETVFSNARLASGYPILWLLPLLLVLLTSSVSAQTFIRGDANSDGDIDFYVGDAVEIFTQLFTGCWGIACDDAADSNDDGNLDISDAVNILAQRPSGLPLPAPFPSSGIDPTADGLGCAVSTPSFAGYTFNPAFQLDVIPVGVGSGSVGTIFTAEIQLTVPPGFGVTGISFGVCHDPAELDLLPSIAHGPLAPDYFQVQSHSTGFNCNSIPTFTLLGSVFGPGVHVIAEAQYQILTSGATTINFCSMTGQMPVPVALTAVDFGSMTACSDVFAPAAVGANIISAPEFVRGDTNASGGLNIADAINLLCCIFPTMCTGYCPCDDASDVNDDGNPPDIADAIYLLNYLFPPPAPPPPAPFPSCGVDPTPDALGCASFPPCP
;
A
#
# COMPACT_ATOMS: atom_id res chain seq x y z
N MET A 1 109.70 -3.01 26.12
CA MET A 1 109.59 -2.10 24.97
C MET A 1 108.24 -1.42 25.10
N ASP A 2 108.22 -0.29 25.84
CA ASP A 2 107.92 1.07 25.30
C ASP A 2 106.40 1.27 25.04
N ARG A 3 105.72 2.37 25.35
CA ARG A 3 105.89 3.62 26.12
C ARG A 3 104.51 4.31 26.05
N MET A 4 104.09 5.02 27.12
CA MET A 4 103.07 6.11 27.17
C MET A 4 101.60 5.77 26.80
N THR A 5 100.54 6.24 27.47
CA THR A 5 100.36 7.41 28.36
C THR A 5 99.13 7.21 29.27
N THR A 6 99.24 7.73 30.49
CA THR A 6 98.28 7.79 31.60
C THR A 6 97.35 9.02 31.54
N ILE A 7 96.30 9.00 32.39
CA ILE A 7 95.46 10.07 33.02
C ILE A 7 93.95 9.83 32.70
N SER A 8 92.99 9.78 33.62
CA SER A 8 92.95 9.69 35.09
C SER A 8 91.55 9.27 35.57
N ARG A 9 91.54 8.61 36.72
CA ARG A 9 90.47 8.16 37.63
C ARG A 9 89.40 9.25 37.92
N GLU A 10 88.11 8.90 37.94
CA GLU A 10 87.20 8.78 39.11
C GLU A 10 85.76 8.80 38.51
N THR A 11 84.67 8.18 38.99
CA THR A 11 84.29 7.63 40.29
C THR A 11 82.99 6.79 40.13
N VAL A 12 82.83 5.82 41.04
CA VAL A 12 81.55 5.38 41.66
C VAL A 12 80.61 4.45 40.87
N PHE A 13 80.65 3.19 41.29
CA PHE A 13 79.56 2.21 41.26
C PHE A 13 78.23 2.82 41.74
N SER A 14 77.17 2.70 40.95
CA SER A 14 75.81 2.78 41.49
C SER A 14 74.95 1.62 40.99
N ASN A 15 74.79 0.66 41.90
CA ASN A 15 73.71 -0.30 42.06
C ASN A 15 72.51 -0.14 41.10
N ALA A 16 72.26 -1.18 40.32
CA ALA A 16 70.94 -1.47 39.77
C ALA A 16 69.96 -1.68 40.94
N ARG A 17 69.13 -0.67 41.25
CA ARG A 17 67.94 -0.84 42.07
C ARG A 17 66.77 -1.11 41.13
N LEU A 18 66.31 -2.35 41.11
CA LEU A 18 64.96 -2.71 40.66
C LEU A 18 63.97 -1.86 41.47
N ALA A 19 63.31 -0.90 40.81
CA ALA A 19 62.33 -0.03 41.43
C ALA A 19 61.06 -0.84 41.77
N SER A 20 60.97 -1.31 43.00
CA SER A 20 59.80 -1.92 43.62
C SER A 20 58.78 -0.86 44.07
N GLY A 21 58.22 -0.10 43.12
CA GLY A 21 57.41 1.09 43.43
C GLY A 21 55.90 0.99 43.20
N TYR A 22 55.43 0.19 42.23
CA TYR A 22 54.04 0.30 41.78
C TYR A 22 53.46 -1.05 41.32
N PRO A 23 52.97 -1.90 42.24
CA PRO A 23 52.42 -3.22 41.89
C PRO A 23 51.13 -3.14 41.04
N ILE A 24 50.54 -1.96 40.88
CA ILE A 24 49.25 -1.74 40.20
C ILE A 24 49.45 -1.20 38.77
N LEU A 25 50.66 -0.75 38.41
CA LEU A 25 50.92 -0.16 37.09
C LEU A 25 50.82 -1.17 35.93
N TRP A 26 50.95 -2.47 36.22
CA TRP A 26 50.72 -3.57 35.26
C TRP A 26 49.25 -3.90 35.05
N LEU A 27 48.37 -3.43 35.96
CA LEU A 27 46.92 -3.53 35.82
C LEU A 27 46.34 -2.34 35.06
N LEU A 28 47.09 -1.26 34.79
CA LEU A 28 46.62 -0.12 34.00
C LEU A 28 46.16 -0.49 32.59
N PRO A 29 46.83 -1.37 31.81
CA PRO A 29 46.33 -1.78 30.50
C PRO A 29 45.02 -2.57 30.63
N LEU A 30 44.92 -3.45 31.64
CA LEU A 30 43.72 -4.23 31.92
C LEU A 30 42.57 -3.35 32.42
N LEU A 31 42.87 -2.37 33.27
CA LEU A 31 41.92 -1.38 33.79
C LEU A 31 41.50 -0.40 32.68
N LEU A 32 42.40 -0.03 31.76
CA LEU A 32 42.08 0.78 30.58
C LEU A 32 41.20 -0.01 29.61
N VAL A 33 41.48 -1.30 29.39
CA VAL A 33 40.62 -2.21 28.61
C VAL A 33 39.25 -2.42 29.28
N LEU A 34 39.21 -2.55 30.61
CA LEU A 34 37.96 -2.67 31.41
C LEU A 34 37.17 -1.34 31.49
N LEU A 35 37.85 -0.19 31.42
CA LEU A 35 37.21 1.14 31.39
C LEU A 35 36.72 1.53 29.99
N THR A 36 37.25 0.91 28.92
CA THR A 36 36.78 1.14 27.55
C THR A 36 35.77 0.09 27.05
N SER A 37 35.53 -0.99 27.80
CA SER A 37 34.58 -2.06 27.44
C SER A 37 33.18 -1.88 28.02
N SER A 38 32.81 -0.65 28.39
CA SER A 38 31.40 -0.27 28.38
C SER A 38 30.94 -0.15 26.91
N VAL A 39 30.73 -1.30 26.26
CA VAL A 39 29.78 -1.37 25.14
C VAL A 39 28.47 -0.91 25.77
N SER A 40 28.06 0.32 25.47
CA SER A 40 26.71 0.77 25.83
C SER A 40 25.77 -0.29 25.29
N ALA A 41 24.95 -0.91 26.14
CA ALA A 41 23.92 -1.83 25.66
C ALA A 41 22.97 -1.00 24.80
N GLN A 42 23.16 -1.08 23.49
CA GLN A 42 22.35 -0.35 22.53
C GLN A 42 21.00 -1.03 22.51
N THR A 43 19.94 -0.23 22.55
CA THR A 43 18.59 -0.75 22.49
C THR A 43 18.16 -0.83 21.04
N PHE A 44 17.48 -1.90 20.66
CA PHE A 44 16.88 -2.06 19.35
C PHE A 44 15.47 -2.65 19.44
N ILE A 45 14.71 -2.63 18.35
CA ILE A 45 13.49 -3.44 18.20
C ILE A 45 13.84 -4.56 17.23
N ARG A 46 13.67 -5.81 17.64
CA ARG A 46 13.97 -6.96 16.79
C ARG A 46 12.99 -7.01 15.63
N GLY A 47 13.52 -7.05 14.41
CA GLY A 47 12.78 -6.95 13.16
C GLY A 47 12.93 -5.61 12.44
N ASP A 48 13.34 -4.52 13.12
CA ASP A 48 13.53 -3.18 12.55
C ASP A 48 14.93 -3.08 11.89
N ALA A 49 15.07 -3.70 10.72
CA ALA A 49 16.35 -3.81 10.02
C ALA A 49 16.75 -2.49 9.34
N ASN A 50 15.78 -1.70 8.89
CA ASN A 50 16.03 -0.41 8.23
C ASN A 50 16.22 0.75 9.24
N SER A 51 16.03 0.49 10.54
CA SER A 51 16.17 1.47 11.62
C SER A 51 15.30 2.70 11.39
N ASP A 52 14.06 2.51 10.98
CA ASP A 52 13.08 3.60 10.92
C ASP A 52 12.28 3.72 12.22
N GLY A 53 12.37 2.72 13.12
CA GLY A 53 11.72 2.70 14.43
C GLY A 53 10.27 2.21 14.39
N ASP A 54 9.76 1.87 13.21
CA ASP A 54 8.59 1.02 13.01
C ASP A 54 9.07 -0.39 12.65
N ILE A 55 8.26 -1.40 12.95
CA ILE A 55 8.46 -2.70 12.32
C ILE A 55 7.41 -2.75 11.23
N ASP A 56 7.83 -2.40 10.03
CA ASP A 56 6.96 -2.51 8.89
C ASP A 56 6.94 -3.99 8.50
N PHE A 57 6.05 -4.74 9.17
CA PHE A 57 5.87 -6.21 9.18
C PHE A 57 5.77 -6.92 7.81
N TYR A 58 5.99 -6.20 6.71
CA TYR A 58 5.44 -6.53 5.43
C TYR A 58 6.35 -6.35 4.23
N VAL A 59 7.28 -5.39 4.19
CA VAL A 59 8.33 -5.40 3.15
C VAL A 59 9.61 -4.64 3.50
N GLY A 60 9.59 -3.49 4.17
CA GLY A 60 10.75 -2.59 4.18
C GLY A 60 11.95 -3.13 4.93
N ASP A 61 11.74 -3.61 6.15
CA ASP A 61 12.77 -4.32 6.91
C ASP A 61 13.33 -5.54 6.15
N ALA A 62 12.45 -6.35 5.55
CA ALA A 62 12.88 -7.53 4.79
C ALA A 62 13.65 -7.15 3.52
N VAL A 63 13.24 -6.09 2.82
CA VAL A 63 13.94 -5.54 1.64
C VAL A 63 15.32 -5.05 2.05
N GLU A 64 15.48 -4.44 3.22
CA GLU A 64 16.79 -4.00 3.70
C GLU A 64 17.73 -5.19 3.92
N ILE A 65 17.25 -6.26 4.56
CA ILE A 65 18.03 -7.51 4.73
C ILE A 65 18.42 -8.11 3.37
N PHE A 66 17.48 -8.22 2.43
CA PHE A 66 17.80 -8.71 1.07
C PHE A 66 18.82 -7.81 0.36
N THR A 67 18.70 -6.49 0.53
CA THR A 67 19.62 -5.51 -0.04
C THR A 67 21.03 -5.74 0.49
N GLN A 68 21.20 -5.86 1.81
CA GLN A 68 22.49 -6.15 2.43
C GLN A 68 23.08 -7.48 1.92
N LEU A 69 22.30 -8.56 1.93
CA LEU A 69 22.78 -9.90 1.59
C LEU A 69 23.19 -10.05 0.11
N PHE A 70 22.45 -9.43 -0.81
CA PHE A 70 22.66 -9.64 -2.25
C PHE A 70 23.45 -8.54 -2.95
N THR A 71 23.47 -7.32 -2.41
CA THR A 71 24.19 -6.19 -3.04
C THR A 71 25.39 -5.71 -2.25
N GLY A 72 25.50 -6.08 -0.97
CA GLY A 72 26.54 -5.60 -0.09
C GLY A 72 26.41 -4.10 0.24
N CYS A 73 25.22 -3.51 0.09
CA CYS A 73 24.95 -2.20 0.64
C CYS A 73 25.03 -2.28 2.18
N TRP A 74 25.85 -1.43 2.79
CA TRP A 74 25.98 -1.33 4.25
C TRP A 74 24.82 -0.47 4.77
N GLY A 75 23.64 -1.06 4.88
CA GLY A 75 22.43 -0.35 5.26
C GLY A 75 21.81 -0.81 6.59
N ILE A 76 22.14 -2.02 7.07
CA ILE A 76 21.70 -2.45 8.41
C ILE A 76 22.53 -1.71 9.46
N ALA A 77 21.87 -0.78 10.16
CA ALA A 77 22.50 -0.01 11.24
C ALA A 77 22.57 -0.79 12.56
N CYS A 78 21.74 -1.83 12.70
CA CYS A 78 21.83 -2.79 13.78
C CYS A 78 21.64 -4.23 13.29
N ASP A 79 22.74 -5.01 13.31
CA ASP A 79 22.71 -6.41 12.90
C ASP A 79 21.82 -7.25 13.84
N ASP A 80 21.75 -6.92 15.14
CA ASP A 80 20.86 -7.59 16.11
C ASP A 80 19.37 -7.37 15.78
N ALA A 81 19.03 -6.22 15.19
CA ALA A 81 17.67 -5.92 14.79
C ALA A 81 17.28 -6.70 13.54
N ALA A 82 18.23 -6.89 12.62
CA ALA A 82 18.04 -7.65 11.40
C ALA A 82 18.07 -9.18 11.62
N ASP A 83 18.78 -9.69 12.64
CA ASP A 83 18.66 -11.06 13.12
C ASP A 83 17.33 -11.25 13.86
N SER A 84 16.27 -11.36 13.05
CA SER A 84 14.90 -11.44 13.50
C SER A 84 14.59 -12.77 14.21
N ASN A 85 15.34 -13.83 13.90
CA ASN A 85 15.08 -15.17 14.44
C ASN A 85 15.94 -15.49 15.68
N ASP A 86 16.91 -14.63 16.01
CA ASP A 86 17.79 -14.67 17.17
C ASP A 86 18.68 -15.93 17.22
N ASP A 87 19.15 -16.39 16.06
CA ASP A 87 20.03 -17.55 15.93
C ASP A 87 21.53 -17.19 15.83
N GLY A 88 21.85 -15.90 15.81
CA GLY A 88 23.18 -15.33 15.75
C GLY A 88 23.79 -15.31 14.35
N ASN A 89 23.00 -15.56 13.31
CA ASN A 89 23.42 -15.48 11.91
C ASN A 89 22.45 -14.63 11.10
N LEU A 90 22.92 -13.49 10.61
CA LEU A 90 22.16 -12.67 9.69
C LEU A 90 22.12 -13.30 8.29
N ASP A 91 20.98 -13.89 7.91
CA ASP A 91 20.79 -14.53 6.61
C ASP A 91 19.35 -14.42 6.05
N ILE A 92 19.05 -15.18 4.99
CA ILE A 92 17.74 -15.12 4.32
C ILE A 92 16.59 -15.56 5.23
N SER A 93 16.87 -16.40 6.22
CA SER A 93 15.87 -16.87 7.18
C SER A 93 15.30 -15.72 8.00
N ASP A 94 16.05 -14.64 8.19
CA ASP A 94 15.58 -13.46 8.91
C ASP A 94 14.56 -12.67 8.11
N ALA A 95 14.88 -12.36 6.86
CA ALA A 95 13.94 -11.69 5.96
C ALA A 95 12.66 -12.52 5.81
N VAL A 96 12.79 -13.85 5.71
CA VAL A 96 11.64 -14.76 5.68
C VAL A 96 10.86 -14.72 6.99
N ASN A 97 11.53 -14.67 8.14
CA ASN A 97 10.88 -14.62 9.45
C ASN A 97 10.10 -13.32 9.65
N ILE A 98 10.63 -12.17 9.20
CA ILE A 98 9.91 -10.89 9.18
C ILE A 98 8.66 -10.98 8.28
N LEU A 99 8.82 -11.45 7.04
CA LEU A 99 7.70 -11.60 6.10
C LEU A 99 6.65 -12.65 6.54
N ALA A 100 7.07 -13.64 7.34
CA ALA A 100 6.24 -14.72 7.83
C ALA A 100 5.43 -14.36 9.10
N GLN A 101 5.60 -13.16 9.68
CA GLN A 101 4.85 -12.67 10.85
C GLN A 101 3.36 -12.49 10.51
N ARG A 102 2.65 -13.62 10.46
CA ARG A 102 1.22 -13.78 10.22
C ARG A 102 0.47 -13.87 11.56
N PRO A 103 -0.87 -13.74 11.57
CA PRO A 103 -1.70 -13.94 12.78
C PRO A 103 -1.52 -15.29 13.52
N SER A 104 -0.79 -16.25 12.96
CA SER A 104 -0.46 -17.56 13.54
C SER A 104 1.05 -17.81 13.72
N GLY A 105 1.91 -16.83 13.42
CA GLY A 105 3.35 -16.88 13.66
C GLY A 105 3.67 -16.73 15.14
N LEU A 106 4.77 -17.34 15.58
CA LEU A 106 5.33 -17.00 16.89
C LEU A 106 5.82 -15.55 16.81
N PRO A 107 5.50 -14.69 17.81
CA PRO A 107 6.02 -13.33 17.83
C PRO A 107 7.55 -13.37 17.80
N LEU A 108 8.17 -12.35 17.20
CA LEU A 108 9.63 -12.23 17.17
C LEU A 108 10.21 -12.34 18.59
N PRO A 109 11.39 -12.98 18.76
CA PRO A 109 12.09 -13.00 20.04
C PRO A 109 12.30 -11.59 20.60
N ALA A 110 12.45 -11.49 21.92
CA ALA A 110 12.73 -10.19 22.54
C ALA A 110 14.07 -9.63 22.02
N PRO A 111 14.21 -8.29 21.84
CA PRO A 111 13.28 -7.23 22.22
C PRO A 111 12.22 -6.88 21.14
N PHE A 112 10.96 -7.27 21.38
CA PHE A 112 9.82 -6.98 20.51
C PHE A 112 8.51 -7.01 21.34
N PRO A 113 7.50 -6.15 21.07
CA PRO A 113 7.46 -5.05 20.09
C PRO A 113 8.07 -3.74 20.63
N SER A 114 8.64 -3.77 21.83
CA SER A 114 9.25 -2.60 22.46
C SER A 114 10.76 -2.66 22.35
N SER A 115 11.37 -1.49 22.19
CA SER A 115 12.84 -1.37 22.18
C SER A 115 13.44 -1.90 23.49
N GLY A 116 14.55 -2.62 23.38
CA GLY A 116 15.23 -3.26 24.50
C GLY A 116 16.65 -3.70 24.13
N ILE A 117 17.35 -4.25 25.11
CA ILE A 117 18.69 -4.82 24.91
C ILE A 117 18.58 -6.24 24.38
N ASP A 118 19.63 -6.70 23.69
CA ASP A 118 19.75 -8.10 23.29
C ASP A 118 19.84 -9.02 24.53
N PRO A 119 18.88 -9.95 24.73
CA PRO A 119 18.92 -10.95 25.81
C PRO A 119 19.95 -12.06 25.57
N THR A 120 20.41 -12.22 24.33
CA THR A 120 21.07 -13.42 23.78
C THR A 120 22.41 -13.10 23.14
N ALA A 121 23.18 -12.20 23.78
CA ALA A 121 24.48 -11.71 23.33
C ALA A 121 25.31 -12.70 22.50
N ASP A 122 25.57 -12.33 21.25
CA ASP A 122 26.35 -13.08 20.29
C ASP A 122 27.43 -12.21 19.60
N GLY A 123 27.78 -12.52 18.34
CA GLY A 123 28.78 -11.81 17.57
C GLY A 123 28.25 -10.61 16.78
N LEU A 124 26.93 -10.43 16.74
CA LEU A 124 26.24 -9.30 16.15
C LEU A 124 26.20 -8.13 17.14
N GLY A 125 25.88 -6.96 16.61
CA GLY A 125 25.80 -5.78 17.44
C GLY A 125 25.13 -4.62 16.72
N CYS A 126 24.45 -3.77 17.47
CA CYS A 126 24.05 -2.48 16.95
C CYS A 126 25.22 -1.48 16.85
N ALA A 127 25.28 -0.72 15.75
CA ALA A 127 26.17 0.44 15.63
C ALA A 127 25.52 1.72 16.19
N VAL A 128 24.19 1.79 16.16
CA VAL A 128 23.36 2.87 16.72
C VAL A 128 22.19 2.31 17.52
N SER A 129 21.75 3.03 18.55
CA SER A 129 20.50 2.68 19.26
C SER A 129 19.28 3.04 18.42
N THR A 130 18.16 2.34 18.64
CA THR A 130 16.89 2.57 17.94
C THR A 130 16.56 4.05 17.82
N PRO A 131 16.33 4.55 16.60
CA PRO A 131 15.67 5.82 16.42
C PRO A 131 14.20 5.71 16.84
N SER A 132 13.61 6.85 17.17
CA SER A 132 12.16 6.95 17.34
C SER A 132 11.50 7.04 15.96
N PHE A 133 10.44 6.27 15.71
CA PHE A 133 9.66 6.41 14.47
C PHE A 133 9.21 7.85 14.25
N ALA A 134 9.77 8.48 13.23
CA ALA A 134 9.48 9.86 12.85
C ALA A 134 8.36 9.96 11.79
N GLY A 135 7.83 8.82 11.36
CA GLY A 135 6.96 8.71 10.20
C GLY A 135 7.75 8.58 8.89
N TYR A 136 7.10 8.06 7.86
CA TYR A 136 7.70 7.92 6.54
C TYR A 136 7.92 9.27 5.86
N THR A 137 8.98 9.36 5.04
CA THR A 137 9.24 10.53 4.20
C THR A 137 8.17 10.60 3.11
N PHE A 138 7.26 11.58 3.22
CA PHE A 138 6.25 11.79 2.20
C PHE A 138 6.86 12.31 0.90
N ASN A 139 6.62 11.59 -0.21
CA ASN A 139 7.07 11.99 -1.53
C ASN A 139 5.89 11.89 -2.53
N PRO A 140 5.25 13.02 -2.89
CA PRO A 140 4.08 13.03 -3.75
C PRO A 140 4.38 12.71 -5.23
N ALA A 141 5.66 12.55 -5.58
CA ALA A 141 6.06 12.13 -6.92
C ALA A 141 5.77 10.63 -7.15
N PHE A 142 5.71 9.83 -6.08
CA PHE A 142 5.09 8.52 -6.12
C PHE A 142 3.58 8.69 -5.94
N GLN A 143 2.80 8.07 -6.83
CA GLN A 143 1.34 8.07 -6.72
C GLN A 143 0.83 6.64 -6.67
N LEU A 144 -0.13 6.40 -5.77
CA LEU A 144 -0.82 5.14 -5.64
C LEU A 144 -2.31 5.40 -5.80
N ASP A 145 -2.87 4.91 -6.90
CA ASP A 145 -4.23 5.20 -7.32
C ASP A 145 -5.07 3.92 -7.34
N VAL A 146 -6.33 4.02 -6.92
CA VAL A 146 -7.33 2.98 -7.19
C VAL A 146 -8.08 3.38 -8.46
N ILE A 147 -7.94 2.58 -9.52
CA ILE A 147 -8.56 2.79 -10.81
C ILE A 147 -9.61 1.69 -11.05
N PRO A 148 -10.92 2.01 -10.95
CA PRO A 148 -11.94 1.05 -11.33
C PRO A 148 -11.95 0.87 -12.86
N VAL A 149 -11.88 -0.37 -13.31
CA VAL A 149 -11.87 -0.76 -14.72
C VAL A 149 -13.20 -1.41 -15.08
N GLY A 150 -13.74 -1.00 -16.22
CA GLY A 150 -15.05 -1.46 -16.69
C GLY A 150 -16.23 -0.75 -16.02
N VAL A 151 -16.00 0.39 -15.34
CA VAL A 151 -17.08 1.20 -14.79
C VAL A 151 -17.65 2.16 -15.84
N GLY A 152 -18.81 1.79 -16.38
CA GLY A 152 -19.91 2.71 -16.66
C GLY A 152 -21.07 2.23 -15.82
N SER A 153 -21.68 3.12 -15.02
CA SER A 153 -23.01 2.92 -14.40
C SER A 153 -23.36 1.46 -14.00
N GLY A 154 -22.59 0.85 -13.11
CA GLY A 154 -22.84 -0.54 -12.69
C GLY A 154 -24.03 -0.63 -11.73
N SER A 155 -24.97 -1.53 -11.99
CA SER A 155 -26.10 -1.79 -11.10
C SER A 155 -25.71 -2.61 -9.87
N VAL A 156 -26.62 -2.67 -8.89
CA VAL A 156 -26.52 -3.63 -7.79
C VAL A 156 -26.35 -5.05 -8.34
N GLY A 157 -25.33 -5.75 -7.88
CA GLY A 157 -24.94 -7.08 -8.33
C GLY A 157 -23.84 -7.08 -9.39
N THR A 158 -23.51 -5.95 -10.00
CA THR A 158 -22.42 -5.83 -10.97
C THR A 158 -21.07 -6.07 -10.31
N ILE A 159 -20.20 -6.80 -11.00
CA ILE A 159 -18.82 -7.04 -10.60
C ILE A 159 -17.91 -6.15 -11.45
N PHE A 160 -17.00 -5.42 -10.81
CA PHE A 160 -15.96 -4.65 -11.48
C PHE A 160 -14.58 -4.99 -10.91
N THR A 161 -13.54 -4.69 -11.67
CA THR A 161 -12.15 -4.82 -11.21
C THR A 161 -11.64 -3.45 -10.78
N ALA A 162 -11.08 -3.35 -9.59
CA ALA A 162 -10.29 -2.21 -9.16
C ALA A 162 -8.80 -2.55 -9.35
N GLU A 163 -8.13 -1.82 -10.24
CA GLU A 163 -6.69 -1.86 -10.41
C GLU A 163 -6.02 -0.91 -9.43
N ILE A 164 -4.99 -1.38 -8.73
CA ILE A 164 -4.16 -0.55 -7.87
C ILE A 164 -2.93 -0.20 -8.71
N GLN A 165 -2.82 1.07 -9.07
CA GLN A 165 -1.76 1.57 -9.95
C GLN A 165 -0.72 2.35 -9.16
N LEU A 166 0.54 1.99 -9.33
CA LEU A 166 1.70 2.69 -8.79
C LEU A 166 2.38 3.48 -9.91
N THR A 167 2.43 4.80 -9.76
CA THR A 167 3.21 5.69 -10.60
C THR A 167 4.55 5.97 -9.94
N VAL A 168 5.63 5.60 -10.63
CA VAL A 168 7.02 5.75 -10.18
C VAL A 168 7.68 6.91 -10.94
N PRO A 169 8.26 7.91 -10.24
CA PRO A 169 8.92 9.04 -10.88
C PRO A 169 10.25 8.64 -11.55
N PRO A 170 10.73 9.43 -12.54
CA PRO A 170 12.04 9.23 -13.13
C PRO A 170 13.16 9.24 -12.08
N GLY A 171 14.14 8.34 -12.23
CA GLY A 171 15.27 8.22 -11.32
C GLY A 171 15.07 7.25 -10.17
N PHE A 172 13.85 6.73 -9.96
CA PHE A 172 13.55 5.77 -8.90
C PHE A 172 13.20 4.39 -9.43
N GLY A 173 13.44 3.37 -8.61
CA GLY A 173 12.92 2.02 -8.78
C GLY A 173 12.36 1.51 -7.46
N VAL A 174 11.09 1.11 -7.42
CA VAL A 174 10.46 0.59 -6.19
C VAL A 174 10.82 -0.89 -6.02
N THR A 175 11.37 -1.21 -4.87
CA THR A 175 11.90 -2.53 -4.47
C THR A 175 10.96 -3.30 -3.54
N GLY A 176 9.97 -2.62 -2.97
CA GLY A 176 8.94 -3.21 -2.13
C GLY A 176 7.81 -2.22 -1.88
N ILE A 177 6.59 -2.71 -1.72
CA ILE A 177 5.44 -1.86 -1.36
C ILE A 177 4.46 -2.62 -0.48
N SER A 178 3.94 -1.91 0.51
CA SER A 178 2.91 -2.37 1.44
C SER A 178 1.77 -1.35 1.46
N PHE A 179 0.53 -1.84 1.42
CA PHE A 179 -0.65 -0.97 1.51
C PHE A 179 -1.89 -1.72 1.98
N GLY A 180 -2.79 -1.00 2.64
CA GLY A 180 -4.16 -1.44 2.94
C GLY A 180 -5.18 -0.68 2.10
N VAL A 181 -6.19 -1.39 1.60
CA VAL A 181 -7.34 -0.83 0.87
C VAL A 181 -8.62 -1.14 1.63
N CYS A 182 -9.43 -0.12 1.88
CA CYS A 182 -10.72 -0.22 2.58
C CYS A 182 -11.90 0.11 1.67
N HIS A 183 -13.04 -0.49 1.97
CA HIS A 183 -14.36 -0.16 1.44
C HIS A 183 -15.42 -0.28 2.54
N ASP A 184 -16.63 0.21 2.28
CA ASP A 184 -17.79 -0.06 3.15
C ASP A 184 -18.40 -1.44 2.80
N PRO A 185 -18.36 -2.43 3.72
CA PRO A 185 -18.91 -3.76 3.48
C PRO A 185 -20.45 -3.78 3.31
N ALA A 186 -21.15 -2.70 3.66
CA ALA A 186 -22.58 -2.59 3.39
C ALA A 186 -22.86 -2.27 1.92
N GLU A 187 -21.91 -1.64 1.23
CA GLU A 187 -22.09 -1.08 -0.12
C GLU A 187 -21.32 -1.87 -1.20
N LEU A 188 -20.18 -2.47 -0.84
CA LEU A 188 -19.34 -3.28 -1.72
C LEU A 188 -18.98 -4.60 -1.04
N ASP A 189 -18.96 -5.69 -1.81
CA ASP A 189 -18.41 -6.98 -1.38
C ASP A 189 -17.09 -7.26 -2.11
N LEU A 190 -16.03 -7.56 -1.35
CA LEU A 190 -14.73 -7.91 -1.88
C LEU A 190 -14.70 -9.40 -2.25
N LEU A 191 -14.53 -9.69 -3.53
CA LEU A 191 -14.43 -11.06 -4.03
C LEU A 191 -13.05 -11.68 -3.70
N PRO A 192 -12.97 -13.01 -3.51
CA PRO A 192 -11.79 -13.66 -2.95
C PRO A 192 -10.55 -13.71 -3.86
N SER A 193 -10.64 -13.18 -5.08
CA SER A 193 -9.57 -13.24 -6.08
C SER A 193 -8.87 -11.89 -6.19
N ILE A 194 -7.86 -11.67 -5.35
CA ILE A 194 -6.92 -10.54 -5.51
C ILE A 194 -5.66 -11.07 -6.18
N ALA A 195 -5.33 -10.50 -7.33
CA ALA A 195 -4.20 -10.92 -8.15
C ALA A 195 -3.11 -9.83 -8.20
N HIS A 196 -1.88 -10.22 -8.51
CA HIS A 196 -0.83 -9.27 -8.87
C HIS A 196 -1.05 -8.78 -10.31
N GLY A 197 -0.51 -7.61 -10.64
CA GLY A 197 -0.56 -7.10 -12.01
C GLY A 197 0.38 -7.84 -12.99
N PRO A 198 0.62 -7.29 -14.19
CA PRO A 198 1.37 -7.96 -15.25
C PRO A 198 2.83 -8.31 -14.92
N LEU A 199 3.46 -7.50 -14.07
CA LEU A 199 4.79 -7.83 -13.54
C LEU A 199 4.60 -8.82 -12.39
N ALA A 200 4.92 -10.10 -12.64
CA ALA A 200 4.88 -11.13 -11.61
C ALA A 200 5.95 -10.87 -10.54
N PRO A 201 5.58 -10.56 -9.29
CA PRO A 201 6.52 -10.29 -8.23
C PRO A 201 7.10 -11.59 -7.64
N ASP A 202 8.31 -11.54 -7.10
CA ASP A 202 8.91 -12.66 -6.35
C ASP A 202 8.19 -12.91 -5.01
N TYR A 203 7.60 -11.86 -4.41
CA TYR A 203 6.74 -11.94 -3.23
C TYR A 203 5.42 -11.23 -3.48
N PHE A 204 4.30 -11.92 -3.26
CA PHE A 204 2.98 -11.31 -3.23
C PHE A 204 2.16 -11.95 -2.12
N GLN A 205 1.82 -11.16 -1.12
CA GLN A 205 1.02 -11.63 0.00
C GLN A 205 -0.19 -10.71 0.15
N VAL A 206 -1.36 -11.31 0.15
CA VAL A 206 -2.62 -10.62 0.37
C VAL A 206 -3.36 -11.26 1.54
N GLN A 207 -3.93 -10.41 2.37
CA GLN A 207 -4.87 -10.82 3.41
C GLN A 207 -6.18 -10.05 3.20
N SER A 208 -7.23 -10.76 2.79
CA SER A 208 -8.57 -10.21 2.63
C SER A 208 -9.33 -10.21 3.95
N HIS A 209 -10.19 -9.21 4.09
CA HIS A 209 -11.07 -8.96 5.22
C HIS A 209 -12.43 -8.52 4.69
N SER A 210 -13.44 -8.50 5.55
CA SER A 210 -14.75 -7.99 5.16
C SER A 210 -14.73 -6.51 4.79
N THR A 211 -13.83 -5.71 5.36
CA THR A 211 -13.76 -4.25 5.14
C THR A 211 -12.69 -3.84 4.13
N GLY A 212 -11.98 -4.78 3.52
CA GLY A 212 -10.81 -4.45 2.70
C GLY A 212 -9.79 -5.56 2.56
N PHE A 213 -8.60 -5.21 2.13
CA PHE A 213 -7.47 -6.12 2.07
C PHE A 213 -6.15 -5.41 2.34
N ASN A 214 -5.18 -6.18 2.83
CA ASN A 214 -3.78 -5.79 2.94
C ASN A 214 -3.00 -6.46 1.83
N CYS A 215 -2.05 -5.77 1.24
CA CYS A 215 -1.21 -6.29 0.17
C CYS A 215 0.24 -5.87 0.37
N ASN A 216 1.14 -6.84 0.21
CA ASN A 216 2.57 -6.67 0.27
C ASN A 216 3.17 -7.28 -1.00
N SER A 217 4.04 -6.52 -1.65
CA SER A 217 4.61 -6.93 -2.93
C SER A 217 6.08 -6.58 -2.99
N ILE A 218 6.91 -7.56 -3.34
CA ILE A 218 8.34 -7.38 -3.64
C ILE A 218 8.52 -7.83 -5.09
N PRO A 219 8.75 -6.91 -6.04
CA PRO A 219 8.87 -7.25 -7.45
C PRO A 219 10.05 -8.19 -7.71
N THR A 220 11.16 -8.02 -6.98
CA THR A 220 12.25 -9.00 -7.01
C THR A 220 13.08 -9.01 -5.73
N PHE A 221 13.56 -10.19 -5.33
CA PHE A 221 14.54 -10.34 -4.24
C PHE A 221 15.98 -10.06 -4.68
N THR A 222 16.26 -10.06 -5.98
CA THR A 222 17.64 -10.08 -6.47
C THR A 222 18.22 -8.71 -6.81
N LEU A 223 17.44 -7.63 -6.69
CA LEU A 223 17.74 -6.21 -7.00
C LEU A 223 18.35 -5.89 -8.39
N LEU A 224 18.92 -6.86 -9.07
CA LEU A 224 19.36 -6.87 -10.48
C LEU A 224 18.24 -7.34 -11.43
N GLY A 225 17.00 -7.45 -10.93
CA GLY A 225 15.79 -7.81 -11.67
C GLY A 225 14.86 -6.61 -11.95
N SER A 226 13.66 -6.91 -12.47
CA SER A 226 12.63 -5.93 -12.82
C SER A 226 11.99 -5.30 -11.56
N VAL A 227 12.64 -4.29 -10.98
CA VAL A 227 11.97 -3.36 -10.04
C VAL A 227 10.78 -2.67 -10.72
N PHE A 228 9.85 -2.08 -9.96
CA PHE A 228 8.91 -1.13 -10.57
C PHE A 228 9.69 0.15 -10.91
N GLY A 229 10.22 0.21 -12.13
CA GLY A 229 10.97 1.36 -12.64
C GLY A 229 10.06 2.54 -13.01
N PRO A 230 10.62 3.64 -13.57
CA PRO A 230 9.83 4.81 -13.90
C PRO A 230 8.65 4.51 -14.85
N GLY A 231 7.45 4.97 -14.49
CA GLY A 231 6.22 4.72 -15.23
C GLY A 231 5.05 4.29 -14.34
N VAL A 232 3.96 3.87 -14.97
CA VAL A 232 2.74 3.40 -14.30
C VAL A 232 2.72 1.88 -14.32
N HIS A 233 2.49 1.26 -13.17
CA HIS A 233 2.42 -0.19 -12.99
C HIS A 233 1.13 -0.57 -12.28
N VAL A 234 0.38 -1.52 -12.83
CA VAL A 234 -0.67 -2.21 -12.06
C VAL A 234 0.04 -3.18 -11.12
N ILE A 235 -0.13 -3.02 -9.81
CA ILE A 235 0.56 -3.83 -8.80
C ILE A 235 -0.36 -4.83 -8.12
N ALA A 236 -1.67 -4.55 -8.08
CA ALA A 236 -2.68 -5.47 -7.61
C ALA A 236 -4.01 -5.22 -8.33
N GLU A 237 -4.82 -6.26 -8.45
CA GLU A 237 -6.16 -6.23 -9.02
C GLU A 237 -7.11 -6.90 -8.03
N ALA A 238 -8.18 -6.22 -7.65
CA ALA A 238 -9.21 -6.74 -6.76
C ALA A 238 -10.57 -6.66 -7.44
N GLN A 239 -11.40 -7.68 -7.30
CA GLN A 239 -12.77 -7.65 -7.81
C GLN A 239 -13.75 -7.30 -6.71
N TYR A 240 -14.68 -6.41 -7.02
CA TYR A 240 -15.73 -5.96 -6.12
C TYR A 240 -17.10 -6.20 -6.75
N GLN A 241 -18.05 -6.62 -5.93
CA GLN A 241 -19.46 -6.64 -6.29
C GLN A 241 -20.18 -5.45 -5.62
N ILE A 242 -21.00 -4.75 -6.39
CA ILE A 242 -21.82 -3.64 -5.88
C ILE A 242 -23.03 -4.21 -5.15
N LEU A 243 -23.26 -3.82 -3.89
CA LEU A 243 -24.38 -4.31 -3.08
C LEU A 243 -25.57 -3.34 -3.04
N THR A 244 -25.32 -2.06 -3.30
CA THR A 244 -26.29 -0.97 -3.16
C THR A 244 -26.12 0.06 -4.28
N SER A 245 -27.21 0.74 -4.62
CA SER A 245 -27.21 1.87 -5.56
C SER A 245 -26.77 3.15 -4.85
N GLY A 246 -25.93 3.96 -5.47
CA GLY A 246 -25.49 5.24 -4.92
C GLY A 246 -24.00 5.49 -5.13
N ALA A 247 -23.43 6.35 -4.30
CA ALA A 247 -22.01 6.66 -4.32
C ALA A 247 -21.32 6.03 -3.10
N THR A 248 -20.27 5.25 -3.35
CA THR A 248 -19.38 4.69 -2.32
C THR A 248 -17.93 4.94 -2.72
N THR A 249 -16.99 4.65 -1.82
CA THR A 249 -15.56 4.88 -2.07
C THR A 249 -14.71 3.69 -1.71
N ILE A 250 -13.63 3.53 -2.46
CA ILE A 250 -12.52 2.63 -2.12
C ILE A 250 -11.32 3.52 -1.81
N ASN A 251 -10.81 3.46 -0.58
CA ASN A 251 -9.72 4.34 -0.13
C ASN A 251 -8.59 3.53 0.49
N PHE A 252 -7.38 4.10 0.47
CA PHE A 252 -6.27 3.56 1.23
C PHE A 252 -6.47 3.83 2.73
N CYS A 253 -6.14 2.85 3.57
CA CYS A 253 -6.39 2.91 5.00
C CYS A 253 -5.42 2.02 5.79
N SER A 254 -5.27 2.32 7.08
CA SER A 254 -4.66 1.40 8.05
C SER A 254 -5.78 0.67 8.79
N MET A 255 -6.01 -0.60 8.47
CA MET A 255 -7.05 -1.38 9.13
C MET A 255 -6.70 -1.61 10.61
N THR A 256 -7.60 -1.21 11.51
CA THR A 256 -7.40 -1.24 12.97
C THR A 256 -7.82 -2.61 13.53
N GLY A 257 -7.02 -3.20 14.42
CA GLY A 257 -7.34 -4.47 15.11
C GLY A 257 -6.72 -5.73 14.49
N GLN A 258 -5.99 -5.57 13.39
CA GLN A 258 -5.02 -6.54 12.86
C GLN A 258 -3.76 -5.75 12.46
N MET A 259 -2.66 -6.47 12.24
CA MET A 259 -1.33 -5.92 11.97
C MET A 259 -1.41 -4.68 11.03
N PRO A 260 -1.05 -3.48 11.51
CA PRO A 260 -1.21 -2.25 10.74
C PRO A 260 -0.30 -2.32 9.52
N VAL A 261 -0.89 -2.30 8.33
CA VAL A 261 -0.13 -2.17 7.08
C VAL A 261 -0.13 -0.69 6.71
N PRO A 262 1.01 0.00 6.85
CA PRO A 262 1.13 1.36 6.38
C PRO A 262 1.09 1.39 4.86
N VAL A 263 0.71 2.54 4.28
CA VAL A 263 0.90 2.79 2.86
C VAL A 263 2.32 3.33 2.69
N ALA A 264 3.25 2.42 2.42
CA ALA A 264 4.67 2.72 2.34
C ALA A 264 5.33 1.89 1.25
N LEU A 265 6.39 2.44 0.66
CA LEU A 265 7.19 1.77 -0.35
C LEU A 265 8.67 1.97 -0.08
N THR A 266 9.48 1.00 -0.46
CA THR A 266 10.93 1.10 -0.49
C THR A 266 11.39 1.33 -1.91
N ALA A 267 12.27 2.31 -2.13
CA ALA A 267 12.75 2.62 -3.46
C ALA A 267 14.24 2.95 -3.47
N VAL A 268 14.92 2.53 -4.54
CA VAL A 268 16.30 2.94 -4.84
C VAL A 268 16.28 4.21 -5.68
N ASP A 269 17.12 5.18 -5.32
CA ASP A 269 17.39 6.39 -6.12
C ASP A 269 18.62 6.17 -7.00
N PHE A 270 18.39 5.93 -8.30
CA PHE A 270 19.46 5.74 -9.30
C PHE A 270 20.32 7.00 -9.50
N GLY A 271 19.83 8.18 -9.13
CA GLY A 271 20.54 9.45 -9.24
C GLY A 271 21.56 9.68 -8.13
N SER A 272 21.35 9.08 -6.95
CA SER A 272 22.25 9.26 -5.79
C SER A 272 23.49 8.34 -5.84
N MET A 273 23.52 7.36 -6.75
CA MET A 273 24.53 6.28 -6.81
C MET A 273 24.62 5.47 -5.49
N THR A 274 23.64 5.60 -4.60
CA THR A 274 23.52 4.82 -3.38
C THR A 274 22.74 3.56 -3.73
N ALA A 275 23.30 2.38 -3.43
CA ALA A 275 22.67 1.09 -3.73
C ALA A 275 21.59 0.66 -2.71
N CYS A 276 21.33 1.50 -1.71
CA CYS A 276 20.42 1.21 -0.61
C CYS A 276 19.02 1.75 -0.93
N SER A 277 17.98 1.10 -0.40
CA SER A 277 16.60 1.55 -0.56
C SER A 277 16.25 2.54 0.55
N ASP A 278 15.49 3.59 0.21
CA ASP A 278 14.87 4.48 1.18
C ASP A 278 13.37 4.19 1.27
N VAL A 279 12.77 4.44 2.45
CA VAL A 279 11.32 4.27 2.67
C VAL A 279 10.58 5.58 2.42
N PHE A 280 9.52 5.53 1.60
CA PHE A 280 8.67 6.67 1.25
C PHE A 280 7.20 6.38 1.49
N ALA A 281 6.44 7.43 1.82
CA ALA A 281 4.98 7.41 1.72
C ALA A 281 4.56 8.06 0.38
N PRO A 282 3.80 7.35 -0.49
CA PRO A 282 3.29 7.91 -1.73
C PRO A 282 2.08 8.81 -1.50
N ALA A 283 1.73 9.63 -2.50
CA ALA A 283 0.39 10.22 -2.57
C ALA A 283 -0.63 9.12 -2.88
N ALA A 284 -1.61 8.92 -2.00
CA ALA A 284 -2.61 7.87 -2.11
C ALA A 284 -3.97 8.46 -2.51
N VAL A 285 -4.56 7.98 -3.60
CA VAL A 285 -5.83 8.47 -4.16
C VAL A 285 -6.82 7.31 -4.29
N GLY A 286 -7.95 7.44 -3.60
CA GLY A 286 -9.04 6.47 -3.67
C GLY A 286 -9.94 6.67 -4.89
N ALA A 287 -10.81 5.69 -5.13
CA ALA A 287 -11.82 5.71 -6.17
C ALA A 287 -13.20 6.08 -5.61
N ASN A 288 -13.94 6.91 -6.34
CA ASN A 288 -15.39 7.04 -6.16
C ASN A 288 -16.08 6.03 -7.07
N ILE A 289 -16.89 5.15 -6.50
CA ILE A 289 -17.68 4.18 -7.22
C ILE A 289 -19.11 4.70 -7.25
N ILE A 290 -19.61 4.98 -8.45
CA ILE A 290 -20.98 5.45 -8.67
C ILE A 290 -21.74 4.30 -9.32
N SER A 291 -22.70 3.74 -8.60
CA SER A 291 -23.67 2.79 -9.14
C SER A 291 -24.94 3.54 -9.52
N ALA A 292 -25.23 3.57 -10.82
CA ALA A 292 -26.50 4.11 -11.29
C ALA A 292 -27.62 3.10 -10.97
N PRO A 293 -28.80 3.56 -10.55
CA PRO A 293 -29.93 2.65 -10.40
C PRO A 293 -30.32 2.08 -11.77
N GLU A 294 -30.66 0.79 -11.82
CA GLU A 294 -31.29 0.22 -13.02
C GLU A 294 -32.64 0.88 -13.27
N PHE A 295 -32.99 1.00 -14.55
CA PHE A 295 -34.26 1.57 -14.95
C PHE A 295 -34.85 0.82 -16.13
N VAL A 296 -36.13 1.10 -16.42
CA VAL A 296 -36.79 0.72 -17.67
C VAL A 296 -36.98 1.98 -18.50
N ARG A 297 -36.37 2.01 -19.70
CA ARG A 297 -36.50 3.13 -20.62
C ARG A 297 -37.97 3.32 -21.01
N GLY A 298 -38.48 4.53 -20.81
CA GLY A 298 -39.88 4.88 -21.02
C GLY A 298 -40.82 4.71 -19.82
N ASP A 299 -40.39 4.14 -18.68
CA ASP A 299 -41.16 4.12 -17.42
C ASP A 299 -40.86 5.39 -16.60
N THR A 300 -41.29 6.54 -17.13
CA THR A 300 -40.87 7.86 -16.63
C THR A 300 -41.43 8.21 -15.25
N ASN A 301 -42.52 7.55 -14.82
CA ASN A 301 -43.05 7.69 -13.46
C ASN A 301 -42.59 6.57 -12.52
N ALA A 302 -41.75 5.66 -13.03
CA ALA A 302 -41.15 4.55 -12.31
C ALA A 302 -42.20 3.64 -11.62
N SER A 303 -43.28 3.33 -12.34
CA SER A 303 -44.38 2.49 -11.85
C SER A 303 -44.15 0.99 -12.06
N GLY A 304 -43.07 0.61 -12.75
CA GLY A 304 -42.73 -0.76 -13.12
C GLY A 304 -43.39 -1.22 -14.43
N GLY A 305 -43.99 -0.32 -15.21
CA GLY A 305 -44.63 -0.71 -16.47
C GLY A 305 -44.92 0.46 -17.41
N LEU A 306 -44.41 0.36 -18.63
CA LEU A 306 -44.56 1.37 -19.68
C LEU A 306 -45.99 1.42 -20.25
N ASN A 307 -46.68 2.53 -20.04
CA ASN A 307 -48.04 2.78 -20.50
C ASN A 307 -48.31 4.30 -20.76
N ILE A 308 -49.56 4.67 -21.01
CA ILE A 308 -49.93 6.07 -21.32
C ILE A 308 -49.65 7.04 -20.15
N ALA A 309 -49.64 6.55 -18.92
CA ALA A 309 -49.31 7.37 -17.74
C ALA A 309 -47.87 7.88 -17.79
N ASP A 310 -46.95 7.15 -18.41
CA ASP A 310 -45.56 7.57 -18.57
C ASP A 310 -45.42 8.71 -19.57
N ALA A 311 -46.17 8.66 -20.68
CA ALA A 311 -46.21 9.78 -21.62
C ALA A 311 -46.80 11.04 -20.97
N ILE A 312 -47.82 10.89 -20.13
CA ILE A 312 -48.41 12.02 -19.39
C ILE A 312 -47.42 12.55 -18.36
N ASN A 313 -46.75 11.69 -17.59
CA ASN A 313 -45.77 12.11 -16.59
C ASN A 313 -44.59 12.83 -17.23
N LEU A 314 -44.04 12.29 -18.33
CA LEU A 314 -42.97 12.91 -19.11
C LEU A 314 -43.37 14.31 -19.58
N LEU A 315 -44.56 14.47 -20.17
CA LEU A 315 -45.07 15.79 -20.57
C LEU A 315 -45.22 16.74 -19.37
N CYS A 316 -45.60 16.23 -18.20
CA CYS A 316 -45.66 17.03 -16.98
C CYS A 316 -44.29 17.41 -16.42
N CYS A 317 -43.27 16.58 -16.62
CA CYS A 317 -41.89 16.89 -16.23
C CYS A 317 -41.31 18.00 -17.11
N ILE A 318 -41.47 17.89 -18.44
CA ILE A 318 -40.90 18.86 -19.39
C ILE A 318 -41.72 20.18 -19.44
N PHE A 319 -43.01 20.15 -19.05
CA PHE A 319 -43.87 21.32 -18.91
C PHE A 319 -44.40 21.51 -17.47
N PRO A 320 -43.53 21.87 -16.50
CA PRO A 320 -43.88 21.92 -15.08
C PRO A 320 -44.89 23.01 -14.70
N THR A 321 -45.21 23.94 -15.62
CA THR A 321 -46.24 24.95 -15.43
C THR A 321 -47.65 24.46 -15.75
N MET A 322 -47.78 23.31 -16.42
CA MET A 322 -49.06 22.74 -16.86
C MET A 322 -49.60 21.67 -15.90
N CYS A 323 -48.70 20.92 -15.25
CA CYS A 323 -49.05 19.90 -14.27
C CYS A 323 -47.84 19.59 -13.36
N THR A 324 -48.09 18.83 -12.30
CA THR A 324 -47.06 18.36 -11.36
C THR A 324 -46.63 16.94 -11.75
N GLY A 325 -45.56 16.83 -12.55
CA GLY A 325 -44.87 15.57 -12.84
C GLY A 325 -43.50 15.54 -12.15
N TYR A 326 -43.02 14.34 -11.85
CA TYR A 326 -41.66 14.13 -11.36
C TYR A 326 -41.04 12.97 -12.13
N CYS A 327 -39.90 13.22 -12.76
CA CYS A 327 -39.13 12.23 -13.51
C CYS A 327 -37.91 11.91 -12.64
N PRO A 328 -37.91 10.75 -11.95
CA PRO A 328 -36.88 10.43 -10.98
C PRO A 328 -35.55 10.00 -11.65
N CYS A 329 -35.61 9.70 -12.95
CA CYS A 329 -34.54 9.14 -13.76
C CYS A 329 -34.60 9.79 -15.15
N ASP A 330 -33.55 10.54 -15.50
CA ASP A 330 -33.49 11.23 -16.78
C ASP A 330 -33.25 10.22 -17.91
N ASP A 331 -32.45 9.16 -17.69
CA ASP A 331 -32.24 8.08 -18.68
C ASP A 331 -33.55 7.30 -18.99
N ALA A 332 -34.45 7.15 -18.01
CA ALA A 332 -35.77 6.57 -18.26
C ALA A 332 -36.68 7.50 -19.08
N SER A 333 -36.41 8.80 -19.02
CA SER A 333 -37.21 9.87 -19.64
C SER A 333 -36.67 10.28 -21.02
N ASP A 334 -35.39 10.02 -21.30
CA ASP A 334 -34.80 9.97 -22.64
C ASP A 334 -35.21 8.64 -23.31
N VAL A 335 -36.42 8.65 -23.88
CA VAL A 335 -37.06 7.46 -24.45
C VAL A 335 -36.47 7.12 -25.81
N ASN A 336 -35.95 8.12 -26.52
CA ASN A 336 -35.38 7.94 -27.85
C ASN A 336 -33.86 7.66 -27.83
N ASP A 337 -33.21 7.76 -26.66
CA ASP A 337 -31.79 7.49 -26.41
C ASP A 337 -30.88 8.39 -27.25
N ASP A 338 -31.22 9.69 -27.30
CA ASP A 338 -30.45 10.69 -28.04
C ASP A 338 -29.45 11.47 -27.17
N GLY A 339 -29.46 11.22 -25.85
CA GLY A 339 -28.55 11.76 -24.85
C GLY A 339 -28.75 13.25 -24.54
N ASN A 340 -29.89 13.82 -24.95
CA ASN A 340 -30.29 15.18 -24.58
C ASN A 340 -31.23 15.15 -23.38
N PRO A 341 -31.28 16.24 -22.58
CA PRO A 341 -32.28 16.35 -21.51
C PRO A 341 -33.69 16.10 -22.05
N PRO A 342 -34.54 15.35 -21.31
CA PRO A 342 -35.83 14.89 -21.81
C PRO A 342 -36.69 16.01 -22.42
N ASP A 343 -37.23 15.78 -23.61
CA ASP A 343 -37.99 16.77 -24.35
C ASP A 343 -39.26 16.21 -25.05
N ILE A 344 -39.81 16.97 -26.00
CA ILE A 344 -41.04 16.59 -26.70
C ILE A 344 -40.80 15.39 -27.63
N ALA A 345 -39.60 15.22 -28.17
CA ALA A 345 -39.24 14.11 -29.03
C ALA A 345 -39.37 12.78 -28.30
N ASP A 346 -39.00 12.72 -27.02
CA ASP A 346 -39.19 11.55 -26.16
C ASP A 346 -40.66 11.19 -25.98
N ALA A 347 -41.49 12.18 -25.68
CA ALA A 347 -42.94 11.98 -25.54
C ALA A 347 -43.57 11.48 -26.84
N ILE A 348 -43.13 12.02 -27.99
CA ILE A 348 -43.58 11.56 -29.31
C ILE A 348 -43.12 10.13 -29.56
N TYR A 349 -41.86 9.79 -29.24
CA TYR A 349 -41.32 8.44 -29.41
C TYR A 349 -42.13 7.43 -28.60
N LEU A 350 -42.36 7.72 -27.32
CA LEU A 350 -43.14 6.89 -26.41
C LEU A 350 -44.58 6.68 -26.90
N LEU A 351 -45.25 7.75 -27.32
CA LEU A 351 -46.63 7.67 -27.83
C LEU A 351 -46.72 6.88 -29.14
N ASN A 352 -45.73 7.01 -30.02
CA ASN A 352 -45.67 6.24 -31.27
C ASN A 352 -45.43 4.74 -31.02
N TYR A 353 -44.73 4.38 -29.94
CA TYR A 353 -44.61 2.98 -29.53
C TYR A 353 -45.93 2.46 -28.94
N LEU A 354 -46.60 3.24 -28.09
CA LEU A 354 -47.83 2.86 -27.40
C LEU A 354 -49.05 2.72 -28.32
N PHE A 355 -49.13 3.50 -29.39
CA PHE A 355 -50.30 3.53 -30.28
C PHE A 355 -50.02 2.97 -31.68
N PRO A 356 -50.99 2.27 -32.31
CA PRO A 356 -50.80 1.70 -33.64
C PRO A 356 -50.71 2.74 -34.78
N PRO A 357 -49.92 2.45 -35.83
CA PRO A 357 -49.00 1.33 -35.96
C PRO A 357 -47.77 1.52 -35.05
N PRO A 358 -47.41 0.53 -34.22
CA PRO A 358 -46.37 0.72 -33.22
C PRO A 358 -45.03 0.97 -33.89
N ALA A 359 -44.37 2.05 -33.47
CA ALA A 359 -42.97 2.32 -33.76
C ALA A 359 -42.06 1.24 -33.14
N PRO A 360 -40.75 1.21 -33.47
CA PRO A 360 -39.80 0.39 -32.74
C PRO A 360 -39.93 0.58 -31.22
N PRO A 361 -39.74 -0.47 -30.41
CA PRO A 361 -39.70 -0.34 -28.97
C PRO A 361 -38.58 0.63 -28.55
N PRO A 362 -38.69 1.25 -27.36
CA PRO A 362 -37.60 2.04 -26.80
C PRO A 362 -36.28 1.28 -26.86
N PRO A 363 -35.15 1.97 -27.13
CA PRO A 363 -33.82 1.40 -27.01
C PRO A 363 -33.61 0.79 -25.62
N ALA A 364 -32.64 -0.13 -25.51
CA ALA A 364 -32.34 -0.75 -24.23
C ALA A 364 -31.95 0.33 -23.18
N PRO A 365 -32.32 0.17 -21.90
CA PRO A 365 -32.96 -1.00 -21.29
C PRO A 365 -34.50 -1.02 -21.40
N PHE A 366 -35.07 -1.93 -22.20
CA PHE A 366 -36.52 -2.19 -22.32
C PHE A 366 -36.74 -3.58 -22.96
N PRO A 367 -37.75 -4.38 -22.55
CA PRO A 367 -38.74 -4.16 -21.48
C PRO A 367 -38.25 -4.56 -20.09
N SER A 368 -37.10 -5.24 -20.01
CA SER A 368 -36.45 -5.54 -18.75
C SER A 368 -35.66 -4.33 -18.27
N CYS A 369 -35.52 -4.22 -16.95
CA CYS A 369 -34.57 -3.28 -16.38
C CYS A 369 -33.14 -3.57 -16.81
N GLY A 370 -32.35 -2.51 -16.80
CA GLY A 370 -30.92 -2.60 -16.98
C GLY A 370 -30.26 -1.25 -16.79
N VAL A 371 -28.96 -1.25 -17.02
CA VAL A 371 -28.15 -0.04 -17.10
C VAL A 371 -28.30 0.59 -18.48
N ASP A 372 -27.99 1.87 -18.59
CA ASP A 372 -27.91 2.55 -19.86
C ASP A 372 -26.71 2.02 -20.69
N PRO A 373 -26.94 1.37 -21.85
CA PRO A 373 -25.87 0.86 -22.70
C PRO A 373 -25.12 1.96 -23.47
N THR A 374 -25.63 3.18 -23.45
CA THR A 374 -25.19 4.33 -24.24
C THR A 374 -24.79 5.49 -23.33
N PRO A 375 -23.70 5.36 -22.54
CA PRO A 375 -23.38 6.32 -21.48
C PRO A 375 -23.28 7.76 -22.00
N ASP A 376 -24.02 8.66 -21.37
CA ASP A 376 -23.99 10.08 -21.65
C ASP A 376 -23.98 10.94 -20.36
N ALA A 377 -24.43 12.20 -20.45
CA ALA A 377 -24.42 13.13 -19.32
C ALA A 377 -25.72 13.10 -18.49
N LEU A 378 -26.72 12.37 -18.94
CA LEU A 378 -27.92 12.06 -18.19
C LEU A 378 -27.60 11.02 -17.13
N GLY A 379 -28.50 10.91 -16.17
CA GLY A 379 -28.38 9.90 -15.14
C GLY A 379 -29.68 9.71 -14.39
N CYS A 380 -29.69 8.69 -13.55
CA CYS A 380 -30.85 8.39 -12.72
C CYS A 380 -30.59 8.72 -11.26
N ALA A 381 -31.21 9.81 -10.80
CA ALA A 381 -31.13 10.23 -9.40
C ALA A 381 -31.80 9.21 -8.47
N SER A 382 -32.90 8.62 -8.93
CA SER A 382 -33.53 7.48 -8.26
C SER A 382 -34.38 6.69 -9.26
N PHE A 383 -34.43 5.38 -9.08
CA PHE A 383 -35.43 4.53 -9.71
C PHE A 383 -35.79 3.45 -8.68
N PRO A 384 -37.08 3.09 -8.49
CA PRO A 384 -37.45 1.99 -7.62
C PRO A 384 -36.70 0.72 -8.02
N PRO A 385 -36.23 -0.10 -7.06
CA PRO A 385 -35.52 -1.32 -7.37
C PRO A 385 -36.34 -2.17 -8.34
N CYS A 386 -35.69 -2.58 -9.43
CA CYS A 386 -36.29 -3.43 -10.42
C CYS A 386 -36.72 -4.77 -9.80
N PRO A 387 -37.94 -5.28 -10.10
CA PRO A 387 -38.49 -6.49 -9.49
C PRO A 387 -37.73 -7.78 -9.76
#